data_AF-A0A961YE94-F1
#
_entry.id   AF-A0A961YE94-F1
#
_cell.length_a   1.000
_cell.length_b   1.000
_cell.length_c   1.000
_cell.angle_alpha   90.00
_cell.angle_beta   90.00
_cell.angle_gamma   90.00
#
_symmetry.space_group_name_H-M   'P 1'
#
loop_
_entity.id
_entity.type
_entity.pdbx_description
1 polymer ?
#
loop_
_entity_poly.entity_id
_entity_poly.type
_entity_poly.pdbx_seq_one_letter_code
_entity_poly.pdbx_strand_id
1 'polypeptide(L)'
;DAMYFVASGKVDHLHAEGKTSYKTGEFFGANAMLENNVHSGSFITTSKTRLLKLHKEDFHRIEIQHPNVADHIRKAVQAGIPIPPQKD
;
A
#
# COMPACT_ATOMS: atom_id res chain seq x y z
N ASP A 1 -3.52 11.32 4.03
CA ASP A 1 -3.43 10.26 3.01
C ASP A 1 -2.36 9.24 3.39
N ALA A 2 -2.55 7.96 3.07
CA ALA A 2 -1.64 6.88 3.47
C ALA A 2 -1.77 5.64 2.58
N MET A 3 -0.69 4.86 2.50
CA MET A 3 -0.70 3.49 1.96
C MET A 3 -0.57 2.46 3.09
N TYR A 4 -1.00 1.24 2.82
CA TYR A 4 -1.01 0.16 3.79
C TYR A 4 -0.34 -1.10 3.22
N PHE A 5 0.46 -1.77 4.04
CA PHE A 5 1.07 -3.06 3.73
C PHE A 5 0.41 -4.16 4.56
N VAL A 6 0.03 -5.26 3.93
CA VAL A 6 -0.57 -6.41 4.60
C VAL A 6 0.53 -7.26 5.21
N ALA A 7 0.77 -7.11 6.51
CA ALA A 7 1.72 -7.93 7.25
C ALA A 7 1.18 -9.33 7.54
N SER A 8 -0.14 -9.44 7.76
CA SER A 8 -0.84 -10.72 7.88
C SER A 8 -2.35 -10.54 7.61
N GLY A 9 -3.03 -11.57 7.11
CA GLY A 9 -4.48 -11.54 6.88
C GLY A 9 -4.86 -11.19 5.44
N LYS A 10 -6.07 -10.68 5.26
CA LYS A 10 -6.68 -10.39 3.95
C LYS A 10 -7.54 -9.13 3.98
N VAL A 11 -7.51 -8.38 2.88
CA VAL A 11 -8.30 -7.15 2.66
C VAL A 11 -8.92 -7.21 1.28
N ASP A 12 -10.19 -6.87 1.17
CA ASP A 12 -10.88 -6.71 -0.11
C ASP A 12 -11.11 -5.21 -0.36
N HIS A 13 -10.83 -4.79 -1.58
CA HIS A 13 -11.18 -3.47 -2.10
C HIS A 13 -12.42 -3.62 -2.98
N LEU A 14 -13.52 -3.01 -2.55
CA LEU A 14 -14.78 -2.97 -3.27
C LEU A 14 -14.86 -1.64 -4.03
N HIS A 15 -14.88 -1.70 -5.35
CA HIS A 15 -14.93 -0.54 -6.25
C HIS A 15 -15.96 -0.78 -7.38
N ALA A 16 -16.21 0.23 -8.21
CA ALA A 16 -17.28 0.18 -9.22
C ALA A 16 -17.08 -0.95 -10.23
N GLU A 17 -15.83 -1.28 -10.54
CA GLU A 17 -15.43 -2.32 -11.50
C GLU A 17 -15.38 -3.72 -10.87
N GLY A 18 -15.59 -3.85 -9.56
CA GLY A 18 -15.68 -5.14 -8.87
C GLY A 18 -14.88 -5.19 -7.58
N LYS A 19 -14.16 -6.30 -7.39
CA LYS A 19 -13.44 -6.61 -6.16
C LYS A 19 -12.00 -6.99 -6.44
N THR A 20 -11.07 -6.33 -5.76
CA THR A 20 -9.64 -6.69 -5.73
C THR A 20 -9.27 -7.16 -4.33
N SER A 21 -8.63 -8.33 -4.22
CA SER A 21 -8.22 -8.90 -2.91
C SER A 21 -6.72 -8.77 -2.71
N TYR A 22 -6.33 -8.40 -1.49
CA TYR A 22 -4.95 -8.21 -1.03
C TYR A 22 -4.64 -9.21 0.08
N LYS A 23 -3.47 -9.87 -0.01
CA LYS A 23 -2.95 -10.84 0.96
C LYS A 23 -1.60 -10.40 1.52
N THR A 24 -1.06 -11.20 2.42
CA THR A 24 0.25 -10.95 3.06
C THR A 24 1.35 -10.67 2.03
N GLY A 25 2.10 -9.60 2.24
CA GLY A 25 3.15 -9.10 1.34
C GLY A 25 2.64 -8.12 0.26
N GLU A 26 1.34 -7.92 0.13
CA GLU A 26 0.78 -6.95 -0.80
C GLU A 26 0.45 -5.63 -0.08
N PHE A 27 0.24 -4.57 -0.87
CA PHE A 27 -0.07 -3.25 -0.37
C PHE A 27 -1.22 -2.62 -1.14
N PHE A 28 -1.87 -1.62 -0.55
CA PHE A 28 -2.97 -0.89 -1.15
C PHE A 28 -2.97 0.59 -0.73
N GLY A 29 -3.74 1.41 -1.44
CA GLY A 29 -3.83 2.86 -1.20
C GLY A 29 -2.66 3.68 -1.75
N ALA A 30 -1.67 3.04 -2.35
CA ALA A 30 -0.46 3.70 -2.84
C ALA A 30 -0.73 4.67 -4.02
N ASN A 31 -1.57 4.28 -4.98
CA ASN A 31 -1.89 5.14 -6.13
C ASN A 31 -2.54 6.45 -5.67
N ALA A 32 -3.55 6.38 -4.81
CA ALA A 32 -4.18 7.56 -4.23
C ALA A 32 -3.15 8.46 -3.50
N MET A 33 -2.31 7.86 -2.65
CA MET A 33 -1.29 8.57 -1.90
C MET A 33 -0.24 9.27 -2.80
N LEU A 34 0.25 8.59 -3.84
CA LEU A 34 1.33 9.07 -4.70
C LEU A 34 0.84 10.00 -5.82
N GLU A 35 -0.33 9.73 -6.37
CA GLU A 35 -0.92 10.51 -7.47
C GLU A 35 -1.81 11.66 -6.96
N ASN A 36 -1.94 11.84 -5.64
CA ASN A 36 -2.89 12.78 -5.01
C ASN A 36 -4.33 12.56 -5.47
N ASN A 37 -4.68 11.30 -5.76
CA ASN A 37 -5.98 10.95 -6.28
C ASN A 37 -6.92 10.50 -5.16
N VAL A 38 -8.23 10.57 -5.39
CA VAL A 38 -9.22 10.12 -4.39
C VAL A 38 -9.20 8.60 -4.33
N HIS A 39 -9.23 8.03 -3.11
CA HIS A 39 -9.49 6.60 -2.96
C HIS A 39 -10.86 6.27 -3.58
N SER A 40 -10.88 5.53 -4.69
CA SER A 40 -12.12 4.96 -5.21
C SER A 40 -12.50 3.76 -4.35
N GLY A 41 -13.77 3.59 -4.00
CA GLY A 41 -14.26 2.40 -3.29
C GLY A 41 -13.86 2.28 -1.81
N SER A 42 -14.15 1.12 -1.22
CA SER A 42 -13.97 0.82 0.20
C SER A 42 -13.05 -0.36 0.41
N PHE A 43 -12.15 -0.27 1.39
CA PHE A 43 -11.30 -1.37 1.82
C PHE A 43 -11.90 -2.04 3.07
N ILE A 44 -12.07 -3.36 3.02
CA ILE A 44 -12.71 -4.15 4.08
C ILE A 44 -11.80 -5.32 4.44
N THR A 45 -11.47 -5.47 5.71
CA THR A 45 -10.76 -6.66 6.20
C THR A 45 -11.68 -7.87 6.19
N THR A 46 -11.25 -8.98 5.60
CA THR A 46 -12.04 -10.24 5.51
C THR A 46 -11.54 -11.31 6.49
N SER A 47 -10.54 -10.98 7.30
CA SER A 47 -9.98 -11.81 8.36
C SER A 47 -9.32 -10.91 9.41
N LYS A 48 -8.73 -11.50 10.46
CA LYS A 48 -7.88 -10.77 11.40
C LYS A 48 -6.61 -10.30 10.67
N THR A 49 -6.53 -9.00 10.41
CA THR A 49 -5.48 -8.41 9.57
C THR A 49 -4.55 -7.53 10.40
N ARG A 50 -3.23 -7.65 10.19
CA ARG A 50 -2.22 -6.69 10.67
C ARG A 50 -1.73 -5.89 9.48
N LEU A 51 -1.80 -4.57 9.61
CA LEU A 51 -1.38 -3.63 8.58
C LEU A 51 -0.23 -2.77 9.11
N LEU A 52 0.75 -2.51 8.26
CA LEU A 52 1.68 -1.40 8.43
C LEU A 52 1.12 -0.22 7.65
N LYS A 53 1.13 0.97 8.25
CA LYS A 53 0.64 2.19 7.63
C LYS A 53 1.80 3.13 7.37
N LEU A 54 1.93 3.58 6.12
CA LEU A 54 2.87 4.62 5.74
C LEU A 54 2.10 5.88 5.36
N HIS A 55 2.25 6.93 6.14
CA HIS A 55 1.66 8.22 5.84
C HIS A 55 2.41 8.91 4.70
N LYS A 56 1.69 9.71 3.91
CA LYS A 56 2.30 10.48 2.81
C LYS A 56 3.44 11.39 3.27
N GLU A 57 3.30 12.04 4.42
CA GLU A 57 4.34 12.91 4.98
C GLU A 57 5.59 12.11 5.34
N ASP A 58 5.43 10.94 5.96
CA ASP A 58 6.56 10.07 6.27
C ASP A 58 7.21 9.52 4.99
N PHE A 59 6.43 9.25 3.95
CA PHE A 59 6.99 8.92 2.64
C PHE A 59 7.87 10.06 2.10
N HIS A 60 7.45 11.33 2.21
CA HIS A 60 8.30 12.48 1.81
C HIS A 60 9.60 12.54 2.62
N ARG A 61 9.57 12.18 3.90
CA ARG A 61 10.78 12.08 4.72
C ARG A 61 11.69 10.96 4.24
N ILE A 62 11.14 9.79 3.88
CA ILE A 62 11.89 8.67 3.29
C ILE A 62 12.52 9.09 1.96
N GLU A 63 11.83 9.86 1.13
CA GLU A 63 12.40 10.36 -0.14
C GLU A 63 13.67 11.19 0.08
N ILE A 64 13.70 11.99 1.15
CA ILE A 64 14.85 12.84 1.48
C ILE A 64 15.97 12.03 2.13
N GLN A 65 15.63 11.17 3.09
CA GLN A 65 16.62 10.47 3.93
C GLN A 65 17.13 9.15 3.32
N HIS A 66 16.28 8.47 2.55
CA HIS A 66 16.52 7.12 2.01
C HIS A 66 15.96 7.01 0.57
N PRO A 67 16.53 7.75 -0.39
CA PRO A 67 16.00 7.84 -1.76
C PRO A 67 15.91 6.48 -2.46
N ASN A 68 16.84 5.57 -2.19
CA ASN A 68 16.82 4.20 -2.71
C ASN A 68 15.58 3.40 -2.26
N VAL A 69 15.11 3.62 -1.04
CA VAL A 69 13.89 2.98 -0.51
C VAL A 69 12.66 3.57 -1.17
N ALA A 70 12.61 4.89 -1.31
CA ALA A 70 11.50 5.57 -2.00
C ALA A 70 11.37 5.12 -3.46
N ASP A 71 12.50 5.00 -4.17
CA ASP A 71 12.54 4.50 -5.55
C ASP A 71 12.05 3.06 -5.65
N HIS A 72 12.42 2.21 -4.69
CA HIS A 72 11.93 0.84 -4.65
C HIS A 72 10.41 0.78 -4.48
N ILE A 73 9.85 1.59 -3.57
CA ILE A 73 8.41 1.69 -3.36
C ILE A 73 7.71 2.17 -4.65
N ARG A 74 8.22 3.23 -5.30
CA ARG A 74 7.66 3.74 -6.57
C ARG A 74 7.62 2.67 -7.66
N LYS A 75 8.71 1.93 -7.84
CA LYS A 75 8.79 0.85 -8.83
C LYS A 75 7.78 -0.26 -8.53
N ALA A 76 7.63 -0.63 -7.25
CA ALA A 76 6.66 -1.65 -6.85
C ALA A 76 5.22 -1.22 -7.17
N VAL A 77 4.88 0.05 -6.93
CA VAL A 77 3.56 0.62 -7.27
C VAL A 77 3.31 0.57 -8.77
N GLN A 78 4.26 1.05 -9.59
CA GLN A 78 4.12 1.08 -11.04
C GLN A 78 3.99 -0.32 -11.66
N ALA A 79 4.68 -1.30 -11.09
CA ALA A 79 4.67 -2.66 -11.60
C ALA A 79 3.50 -3.51 -11.08
N GLY A 80 2.73 -3.01 -10.09
CA GLY A 80 1.72 -3.81 -9.39
C GLY A 80 2.32 -5.01 -8.64
N ILE A 81 3.61 -4.96 -8.32
CA ILE A 81 4.36 -6.08 -7.72
C ILE A 81 4.26 -5.99 -6.19
N PRO A 82 3.99 -7.09 -5.47
CA PRO A 82 4.00 -7.12 -4.00
C PRO A 82 5.32 -6.60 -3.40
N ILE A 83 5.28 -5.82 -2.32
CA ILE A 83 6.49 -5.38 -1.61
C ILE A 83 6.86 -6.48 -0.61
N PRO A 84 8.01 -7.15 -0.80
CA PRO A 84 8.39 -8.26 0.07
C PRO A 84 8.47 -7.78 1.53
N PRO A 85 8.03 -8.60 2.50
CA PRO A 85 8.18 -8.26 3.90
C PRO A 85 9.66 -8.04 4.22
N GLN A 86 9.97 -6.86 4.78
CA GLN A 86 11.30 -6.58 5.31
C GLN A 86 11.52 -7.52 6.51
N LYS A 87 12.62 -8.28 6.51
CA LYS A 87 13.02 -9.06 7.70
C LYS A 87 13.54 -8.08 8.75
N ASP A 88 13.05 -8.24 9.98
CA ASP A 88 13.65 -7.64 11.18
C ASP A 88 15.10 -8.10 11.37
#